data_AF-A0A4Q5T011-F1
#
_entry.id   AF-A0A4Q5T011-F1
#
_cell.length_a   1.000
_cell.length_b   1.000
_cell.length_c   1.000
_cell.angle_alpha   90.00
_cell.angle_beta   90.00
_cell.angle_gamma   90.00
#
_symmetry.space_group_name_H-M   'P 1'
#
loop_
_entity.id
_entity.type
_entity.pdbx_description
1 polymer ?
#
loop_
_entity_poly.entity_id
_entity_poly.type
_entity_poly.pdbx_seq_one_letter_code
_entity_poly.pdbx_strand_id
1 'polypeptide(L)'
;VQARGIVLDEVVSARTFHIATALVRQGVGLTVVDNFTAQASLAPGLSMRPLANPLRFDVHAMYLHDRPPTALATTFLKALARKVEAISS
;
A
#
# COMPACT_ATOMS: atom_id res chain seq x y z
N VAL A 1 -2.72 -14.00 10.77
CA VAL A 1 -2.38 -13.60 12.16
C VAL A 1 -2.72 -14.70 13.15
N GLN A 2 -3.94 -15.26 13.13
CA GLN A 2 -4.30 -16.43 13.97
C GLN A 2 -3.41 -17.67 13.75
N ALA A 3 -3.01 -17.96 12.51
CA ALA A 3 -2.15 -19.11 12.19
C ALA A 3 -0.73 -19.06 12.81
N ARG A 4 -0.32 -17.93 13.41
CA ARG A 4 0.97 -17.78 14.12
C ARG A 4 0.81 -17.65 15.64
N GLY A 5 -0.39 -17.88 16.19
CA GLY A 5 -0.65 -17.73 17.63
C GLY A 5 -0.56 -16.28 18.13
N ILE A 6 -0.61 -15.29 17.23
CA ILE A 6 -0.60 -13.88 17.60
C ILE A 6 -2.03 -13.47 17.96
N VAL A 7 -2.23 -13.06 19.22
CA VAL A 7 -3.48 -12.42 19.67
C VAL A 7 -3.39 -10.94 19.32
N LEU A 8 -4.33 -10.46 18.50
CA LEU A 8 -4.49 -9.05 18.21
C LEU A 8 -5.41 -8.45 19.26
N ASP A 9 -4.97 -7.35 19.88
CA ASP A 9 -5.85 -6.46 20.62
C ASP A 9 -6.43 -5.45 19.62
N GLU A 10 -7.60 -5.78 19.07
CA GLU A 10 -8.24 -4.96 18.04
C GLU A 10 -8.89 -3.73 18.69
N VAL A 11 -8.22 -2.57 18.59
CA VAL A 11 -8.72 -1.29 19.10
C VAL A 11 -9.84 -0.72 18.22
N VAL A 12 -9.66 -0.75 16.89
CA VAL A 12 -10.63 -0.25 15.90
C VAL A 12 -10.47 -1.00 14.57
N SER A 13 -11.60 -1.27 13.91
CA SER A 13 -11.67 -1.77 12.53
C SER A 13 -12.05 -0.67 11.56
N ALA A 14 -11.28 -0.50 10.48
CA ALA A 14 -11.57 0.46 9.42
C ALA A 14 -11.74 -0.25 8.07
N ARG A 15 -12.73 0.16 7.27
CA ARG A 15 -13.02 -0.45 5.96
C ARG A 15 -12.16 0.08 4.81
N THR A 16 -11.45 1.19 5.02
CA THR A 16 -10.61 1.82 4.00
C THR A 16 -9.28 2.23 4.60
N PHE A 17 -8.18 1.99 3.87
CA PHE A 17 -6.83 2.17 4.39
C PHE A 17 -6.53 3.63 4.80
N HIS A 18 -7.10 4.63 4.12
CA HIS A 18 -6.90 6.03 4.48
C HIS A 18 -7.45 6.39 5.87
N ILE A 19 -8.58 5.78 6.30
CA ILE A 19 -9.10 5.96 7.66
C ILE A 19 -8.18 5.32 8.67
N ALA A 20 -7.68 4.11 8.38
CA ALA A 20 -6.76 3.42 9.27
C ALA A 20 -5.49 4.25 9.54
N THR A 21 -4.88 4.83 8.49
CA THR A 21 -3.70 5.68 8.66
C THR A 21 -4.02 7.03 9.32
N ALA A 22 -5.21 7.60 9.07
CA ALA A 22 -5.67 8.80 9.77
C ALA A 22 -5.83 8.57 11.29
N LEU A 23 -6.35 7.41 11.71
CA LEU A 23 -6.48 7.05 13.13
C LEU A 23 -5.11 6.89 13.80
N VAL A 24 -4.16 6.27 13.11
CA VAL A 24 -2.77 6.19 13.59
C VAL A 24 -2.15 7.58 13.76
N ARG A 25 -2.41 8.52 12.84
CA ARG A 25 -1.99 9.93 12.98
C ARG A 25 -2.58 10.63 14.20
N GLN A 26 -3.75 10.20 14.67
CA GLN A 26 -4.39 10.71 15.88
C GLN A 26 -3.97 9.96 17.15
N GLY A 27 -3.01 9.03 17.07
CA GLY A 27 -2.49 8.30 18.22
C GLY A 27 -3.36 7.14 18.69
N VAL A 28 -4.34 6.70 17.90
CA VAL A 28 -5.23 5.57 18.26
C VAL A 28 -4.45 4.25 18.39
N GLY A 29 -3.32 4.12 17.69
CA GLY A 29 -2.47 2.93 17.77
C GLY A 29 -1.59 2.78 16.53
N LEU A 30 -1.45 1.55 16.06
CA LEU A 30 -0.72 1.20 14.84
C LEU A 30 -1.65 0.55 13.82
N THR A 31 -1.22 0.53 12.55
CA THR A 31 -1.95 -0.17 11.49
C THR A 31 -0.97 -0.88 10.55
N VAL A 32 -1.45 -1.93 9.88
CA VAL A 32 -0.73 -2.60 8.80
C VAL A 32 -1.44 -2.27 7.50
N VAL A 33 -0.72 -1.62 6.60
CA VAL A 33 -1.17 -1.27 5.26
C VAL A 33 -0.10 -1.64 4.24
N ASP A 34 -0.43 -1.63 2.96
CA ASP A 34 0.57 -1.80 1.90
C ASP A 34 1.58 -0.64 1.88
N ASN A 35 2.72 -0.86 1.24
CA ASN A 35 3.83 0.11 1.23
C ASN A 35 3.47 1.42 0.51
N PHE A 36 2.60 1.39 -0.52
CA PHE A 36 2.18 2.62 -1.20
C PHE A 36 1.34 3.48 -0.27
N THR A 37 0.37 2.87 0.42
CA THR A 37 -0.46 3.56 1.41
C THR A 37 0.38 4.08 2.57
N ALA A 38 1.32 3.29 3.08
CA ALA A 38 2.19 3.70 4.18
C ALA A 38 3.05 4.92 3.78
N GLN A 39 3.72 4.89 2.62
CA GLN A 39 4.50 6.02 2.12
C GLN A 39 3.65 7.26 1.88
N ALA A 40 2.47 7.11 1.28
CA ALA A 40 1.55 8.23 1.04
C ALA A 40 0.98 8.85 2.33
N SER A 41 0.95 8.07 3.42
CA SER A 41 0.41 8.51 4.71
C SER A 41 1.47 9.02 5.69
N LEU A 42 2.77 8.95 5.34
CA LEU A 42 3.85 9.45 6.19
C LEU A 42 3.67 10.94 6.49
N ALA A 43 3.78 11.28 7.76
CA ALA A 43 3.68 12.63 8.28
C ALA A 43 4.65 12.79 9.46
N PRO A 44 5.00 14.03 9.87
CA PRO A 44 5.81 14.24 11.05
C PRO A 44 5.24 13.49 12.28
N GLY A 45 6.10 12.77 13.00
CA GLY A 45 5.71 11.96 14.15
C GLY A 45 5.23 10.54 13.81
N LEU A 46 5.06 10.20 12.53
CA LEU A 46 4.82 8.82 12.11
C LEU A 46 6.10 8.15 11.60
N SER A 47 6.17 6.84 11.81
CA SER A 47 7.20 6.00 11.22
C SER A 47 6.58 4.78 10.55
N MET A 48 7.20 4.37 9.44
CA MET A 48 6.88 3.12 8.74
C MET A 48 7.95 2.09 9.09
N ARG A 49 7.53 0.85 9.33
CA ARG A 49 8.40 -0.29 9.65
C ARG A 49 8.03 -1.47 8.74
N PRO A 50 8.99 -2.05 8.00
CA PRO A 50 8.70 -3.23 7.19
C PRO A 50 8.42 -4.45 8.08
N LEU A 51 7.58 -5.36 7.58
CA LEU A 51 7.37 -6.65 8.25
C LEU A 51 8.62 -7.52 8.10
N ALA A 52 8.95 -8.29 9.14
CA ALA A 52 10.09 -9.21 9.14
C ALA A 52 10.02 -10.25 8.00
N ASN A 53 8.80 -10.64 7.61
CA ASN A 53 8.54 -11.41 6.40
C ASN A 53 7.63 -10.58 5.47
N PRO A 54 8.20 -9.88 4.46
CA PRO A 54 7.43 -9.01 3.59
C PRO A 54 6.33 -9.76 2.82
N LEU A 55 5.14 -9.18 2.77
CA LEU A 55 4.08 -9.59 1.85
C LEU A 55 4.38 -8.97 0.49
N ARG A 56 4.58 -9.81 -0.54
CA ARG A 56 4.81 -9.37 -1.91
C ARG A 56 3.52 -9.48 -2.72
N PHE A 57 3.22 -8.45 -3.48
CA PHE A 57 2.08 -8.40 -4.39
C PHE A 57 2.52 -7.74 -5.69
N ASP A 58 1.98 -8.22 -6.81
CA ASP A 58 2.26 -7.67 -8.12
C ASP A 58 1.27 -6.57 -8.47
N VAL A 59 1.75 -5.54 -9.16
CA VAL A 59 0.92 -4.46 -9.71
C VAL A 59 0.85 -4.61 -11.22
N HIS A 60 -0.34 -4.86 -11.73
CA HIS A 60 -0.58 -5.06 -13.16
C HIS A 60 -1.39 -3.91 -13.75
N ALA A 61 -0.93 -3.41 -14.90
CA ALA A 61 -1.74 -2.56 -15.76
C ALA A 61 -2.54 -3.42 -16.73
N MET A 62 -3.87 -3.28 -16.72
CA MET A 62 -4.78 -4.05 -17.57
C MET A 62 -5.42 -3.14 -18.63
N TYR A 63 -5.57 -3.66 -19.84
CA TYR A 63 -6.30 -3.04 -20.94
C TYR A 63 -7.07 -4.12 -21.70
N LEU A 64 -8.11 -3.71 -22.45
CA LEU A 64 -8.90 -4.65 -23.23
C LEU A 64 -8.06 -5.20 -24.39
N HIS A 65 -8.14 -6.50 -24.64
CA HIS A 65 -7.36 -7.17 -25.68
C HIS A 65 -7.60 -6.57 -27.09
N ASP A 66 -8.84 -6.21 -27.39
CA ASP A 66 -9.27 -5.59 -28.65
C ASP A 66 -9.08 -4.07 -28.69
N ARG A 67 -8.59 -3.47 -27.59
CA ARG A 67 -8.33 -2.04 -27.48
C ARG A 67 -6.95 -1.77 -26.88
N PRO A 68 -5.88 -1.94 -27.66
CA PRO A 68 -4.53 -1.67 -27.19
C PRO A 68 -4.35 -0.21 -26.76
N PRO A 69 -3.47 0.07 -25.78
CA PRO A 69 -3.22 1.42 -25.31
C PRO A 69 -2.62 2.29 -26.43
N THR A 70 -3.01 3.56 -26.47
CA THR A 70 -2.41 4.54 -27.38
C THR A 70 -0.92 4.73 -27.09
N ALA A 71 -0.19 5.41 -27.99
CA ALA A 71 1.21 5.75 -27.74
C ALA A 71 1.38 6.58 -26.44
N LEU A 72 0.46 7.51 -26.18
CA LEU A 72 0.45 8.31 -24.94
C LEU A 72 0.20 7.42 -23.71
N ALA A 73 -0.82 6.56 -23.75
CA ALA A 73 -1.12 5.65 -22.64
C ALA A 73 0.04 4.69 -22.38
N THR A 74 0.67 4.15 -23.43
CA THR A 74 1.87 3.29 -23.31
C THR A 74 3.03 4.04 -22.65
N THR A 75 3.24 5.30 -23.00
CA THR A 75 4.28 6.15 -22.41
C THR A 75 4.01 6.42 -20.93
N PHE A 76 2.75 6.71 -20.60
CA PHE A 76 2.31 6.86 -19.21
C PHE A 76 2.53 5.57 -18.41
N LEU A 77 2.11 4.41 -18.93
CA LEU A 77 2.28 3.12 -18.25
C LEU A 77 3.76 2.80 -17.99
N LYS A 78 4.66 3.10 -18.92
CA LYS A 78 6.12 2.96 -18.71
C LYS A 78 6.66 3.91 -17.64
N ALA A 79 6.15 5.13 -17.56
CA ALA A 79 6.54 6.07 -16.50
C ALA A 79 6.01 5.62 -15.13
N LEU A 80 4.76 5.16 -15.08
CA LEU A 80 4.13 4.64 -13.88
C LEU A 80 4.83 3.38 -13.36
N ALA A 81 5.17 2.43 -14.24
CA ALA A 81 5.89 1.20 -13.88
C ALA A 81 7.21 1.51 -13.17
N ARG A 82 8.03 2.41 -13.74
CA ARG A 82 9.28 2.86 -13.11
C ARG A 82 9.05 3.47 -11.72
N LYS A 83 7.95 4.22 -11.54
CA LYS A 83 7.65 4.83 -10.24
C LYS A 83 7.20 3.79 -9.22
N VAL A 84 6.42 2.80 -9.64
CA VAL A 84 5.97 1.67 -8.81
C VAL A 84 7.16 0.81 -8.37
N GLU A 85 8.08 0.50 -9.28
CA GLU A 85 9.32 -0.25 -8.99
C GLU A 85 10.18 0.49 -7.96
N ALA A 86 10.35 1.81 -8.10
CA ALA A 86 11.12 2.63 -7.18
C ALA A 86 10.53 2.70 -5.75
N ILE A 87 9.21 2.51 -5.61
CA ILE A 87 8.55 2.44 -4.29
C ILE A 87 8.62 1.02 -3.71
N SER A 88 8.62 0.01 -4.57
CA SER A 88 8.53 -1.41 -4.17
C SER A 88 9.89 -2.07 -3.89
N SER A 89 11.00 -1.38 -4.21
CA SER A 89 12.38 -1.82 -3.97
C SER A 89 12.88 -1.42 -2.58
#